data_AF-A0A2N6NQQ3-F1
#
_entry.id   AF-A0A2N6NQQ3-F1
#
_cell.length_a   1.000
_cell.length_b   1.000
_cell.length_c   1.000
_cell.angle_alpha   90.00
_cell.angle_beta   90.00
_cell.angle_gamma   90.00
#
_symmetry.space_group_name_H-M   'P 1'
#
loop_
_entity.id
_entity.type
_entity.pdbx_description
1 polymer ?
#
loop_
_entity_poly.entity_id
_entity_poly.type
_entity_poly.pdbx_seq_one_letter_code
_entity_poly.pdbx_strand_id
1 'polypeptide(L)'
;MQLVLSLICLALWSNSAHAFYPYTPEWRESSLESETKRAASLDGSEGLAFEIQQRHGRPDASHEFARLIAKYNDREALVRRKNSYAVTSATTPTTSDAAGINQDGTDYSYFIQVGLGSKGTKAYMLVDTGAGSSWVMGTDCSSEACAKHDTFGSGQSDSLTISDKDFSIAYGSGKVNGKLATDTISVAGMTMKYQFGLASTTSNEFKDFAFDGILGLSMGSGASANFLTTMISSGAVKSAVFGVALSRAADGGTSGEIKFGGTNSAKYTGDISYTPLASKEGDWTINLDDMSFNGEKAGVGGKFAYIDTGTTYIFGPSSITDKLHAVITGSKKQGAYYSVPCDSTTPIIVTFSGVDYKIPAKDWIAPKNKDGTCFSNIYGQEVVKDSWLLGATFLKNVYAVFDKDGSRIGENLNAKSKRDLLTIHRICTDCRLRWLGLVFNFLCYAFRFIVSAFIIVFIIVLSRPNF
;
A
#
# COMPACT_ATOMS: atom_id res chain seq x y z
N MET A 1 -19.58 39.39 -28.36
CA MET A 1 -19.77 39.06 -26.93
C MET A 1 -20.17 37.60 -26.66
N GLN A 2 -20.41 36.77 -27.69
CA GLN A 2 -20.74 35.34 -27.54
C GLN A 2 -19.55 34.37 -27.71
N LEU A 3 -18.40 34.81 -28.25
CA LEU A 3 -17.19 33.99 -28.34
C LEU A 3 -16.35 33.97 -27.05
N VAL A 4 -16.56 34.92 -26.13
CA VAL A 4 -15.77 35.03 -24.89
C VAL A 4 -16.35 34.16 -23.76
N LEU A 5 -17.66 33.86 -23.79
CA LEU A 5 -18.27 32.96 -22.81
C LEU A 5 -17.92 31.47 -23.05
N SER A 6 -17.66 31.07 -24.29
CA SER A 6 -17.32 29.67 -24.60
C SER A 6 -15.89 29.28 -24.18
N LEU A 7 -14.98 30.26 -24.07
CA LEU A 7 -13.62 30.04 -23.57
C LEU A 7 -13.54 30.00 -22.03
N ILE A 8 -14.50 30.62 -21.33
CA ILE A 8 -14.54 30.62 -19.86
C ILE A 8 -15.16 29.32 -19.30
N CYS A 9 -16.04 28.64 -20.05
CA CYS A 9 -16.57 27.33 -19.64
C CYS A 9 -15.58 26.17 -19.80
N LEU A 10 -14.54 26.31 -20.63
CA LEU A 10 -13.46 25.31 -20.75
C LEU A 10 -12.38 25.45 -19.67
N ALA A 11 -12.29 26.60 -19.00
CA ALA A 11 -11.32 26.86 -17.93
C ALA A 11 -11.84 26.53 -16.51
N LEU A 12 -13.11 26.14 -16.37
CA LEU A 12 -13.71 25.72 -15.09
C LEU A 12 -13.75 24.20 -14.88
N TRP A 13 -13.10 23.43 -15.77
CA TRP A 13 -12.90 21.99 -15.64
C TRP A 13 -11.46 21.63 -15.23
N SER A 14 -10.74 22.57 -14.63
CA SER A 14 -9.52 22.29 -13.88
C SER A 14 -9.77 22.40 -12.38
N ASN A 15 -10.75 21.63 -11.87
CA ASN A 15 -10.58 21.14 -10.51
C ASN A 15 -9.42 20.15 -10.61
N SER A 16 -8.24 20.63 -10.23
CA SER A 16 -7.01 19.86 -10.09
C SER A 16 -7.39 18.51 -9.47
N ALA A 17 -7.39 17.45 -10.28
CA ALA A 17 -7.60 16.13 -9.74
C ALA A 17 -6.37 15.85 -8.88
N HIS A 18 -6.52 15.96 -7.56
CA HIS A 18 -5.54 15.53 -6.56
C HIS A 18 -5.43 13.98 -6.50
N ALA A 19 -5.75 13.33 -7.62
CA ALA A 19 -5.83 11.89 -7.81
C ALA A 19 -4.45 11.36 -8.22
N PHE A 20 -4.21 10.07 -7.98
CA PHE A 20 -2.98 9.30 -8.26
C PHE A 20 -1.76 10.11 -8.71
N TYR A 21 -0.72 10.15 -7.88
CA TYR A 21 0.54 10.80 -8.22
C TYR A 21 1.62 9.78 -8.60
N PRO A 22 1.72 9.34 -9.89
CA PRO A 22 2.80 8.45 -10.30
C PRO A 22 4.13 9.19 -10.20
N TYR A 23 5.04 8.67 -9.40
CA TYR A 23 6.31 9.31 -9.13
C TYR A 23 7.42 8.30 -8.98
N THR A 24 8.35 8.33 -9.92
CA THR A 24 9.62 7.62 -9.81
C THR A 24 10.70 8.65 -9.54
N PRO A 25 11.40 8.61 -8.39
CA PRO A 25 12.49 9.53 -8.16
C PRO A 25 13.65 9.21 -9.11
N GLU A 26 14.32 10.25 -9.63
CA GLU A 26 15.39 10.12 -10.66
C GLU A 26 16.50 9.16 -10.22
N TRP A 27 16.85 9.18 -8.93
CA TRP A 27 17.89 8.29 -8.38
C TRP A 27 17.51 6.80 -8.47
N ARG A 28 16.21 6.48 -8.56
CA ARG A 28 15.65 5.12 -8.65
C ARG A 28 15.47 4.64 -10.09
N GLU A 29 15.25 5.51 -11.07
CA GLU A 29 15.10 5.10 -12.49
C GLU A 29 16.26 4.24 -12.98
N SER A 30 17.49 4.60 -12.59
CA SER A 30 18.69 3.83 -12.96
C SER A 30 18.75 2.42 -12.35
N SER A 31 17.94 2.14 -11.33
CA SER A 31 17.86 0.87 -10.62
C SER A 31 16.67 0.01 -11.06
N LEU A 32 15.53 0.62 -11.40
CA LEU A 32 14.33 -0.07 -11.90
C LEU A 32 14.61 -0.81 -13.21
N GLU A 33 15.35 -0.22 -14.15
CA GLU A 33 15.79 -0.95 -15.35
C GLU A 33 16.62 -2.21 -15.01
N SER A 34 17.36 -2.19 -13.90
CA SER A 34 18.19 -3.31 -13.44
C SER A 34 17.39 -4.35 -12.66
N GLU A 35 16.33 -3.94 -11.98
CA GLU A 35 15.42 -4.80 -11.20
C GLU A 35 14.43 -5.49 -12.12
N THR A 36 13.86 -4.79 -13.09
CA THR A 36 13.03 -5.37 -14.16
C THR A 36 13.83 -6.37 -14.99
N LYS A 37 15.12 -6.09 -15.28
CA LYS A 37 16.04 -7.06 -15.89
C LYS A 37 16.35 -8.25 -14.98
N ARG A 38 16.46 -8.05 -13.66
CA ARG A 38 16.72 -9.14 -12.69
C ARG A 38 15.50 -10.02 -12.45
N ALA A 39 14.30 -9.44 -12.38
CA ALA A 39 13.04 -10.17 -12.32
C ALA A 39 12.84 -10.99 -13.61
N ALA A 40 13.18 -10.42 -14.78
CA ALA A 40 13.20 -11.16 -16.04
C ALA A 40 14.30 -12.24 -16.11
N SER A 41 15.44 -12.07 -15.41
CA SER A 41 16.50 -13.09 -15.38
C SER A 41 16.25 -14.23 -14.39
N LEU A 42 15.42 -14.02 -13.37
CA LEU A 42 15.04 -15.05 -12.40
C LEU A 42 14.03 -16.07 -12.96
N ASP A 43 13.44 -15.79 -14.13
CA ASP A 43 12.63 -16.74 -14.92
C ASP A 43 13.47 -17.56 -15.94
N GLY A 44 14.80 -17.43 -15.86
CA GLY A 44 15.73 -18.27 -16.61
C GLY A 44 15.99 -19.57 -15.85
N SER A 45 15.32 -20.66 -16.22
CA SER A 45 15.66 -22.00 -15.78
C SER A 45 17.10 -22.35 -16.19
N GLU A 46 18.07 -22.20 -15.29
CA GLU A 46 19.31 -22.98 -15.38
C GLU A 46 18.94 -24.42 -15.05
N GLY A 47 18.67 -25.19 -16.10
CA GLY A 47 18.40 -26.62 -16.01
C GLY A 47 19.59 -27.36 -15.43
N LEU A 48 19.37 -28.05 -14.31
CA LEU A 48 20.15 -29.22 -13.94
C LEU A 48 19.98 -30.27 -15.04
N ALA A 49 20.98 -30.39 -15.92
CA ALA A 49 21.04 -31.45 -16.90
C ALA A 49 21.34 -32.78 -16.19
N PHE A 50 20.33 -33.66 -16.11
CA PHE A 50 20.56 -35.09 -15.88
C PHE A 50 20.55 -35.80 -17.23
N GLU A 51 21.61 -36.55 -17.51
CA GLU A 51 21.71 -37.38 -18.70
C GLU A 51 20.78 -38.59 -18.56
N ILE A 52 19.68 -38.58 -19.30
CA ILE A 52 18.73 -39.70 -19.34
C ILE A 52 19.18 -40.66 -20.46
N GLN A 53 19.74 -41.81 -20.09
CA GLN A 53 19.92 -42.92 -21.03
C GLN A 53 18.56 -43.54 -21.39
N GLN A 54 18.31 -43.61 -22.70
CA GLN A 54 17.07 -44.08 -23.30
C GLN A 54 16.95 -45.62 -23.18
N ARG A 55 15.93 -46.13 -22.47
CA ARG A 55 15.47 -47.53 -22.60
C ARG A 55 14.18 -47.59 -23.42
N HIS A 56 14.17 -48.49 -24.39
CA HIS A 56 13.08 -48.77 -25.34
C HIS A 56 11.83 -49.37 -24.68
N GLY A 57 10.63 -48.93 -25.11
CA GLY A 57 9.35 -49.63 -24.90
C GLY A 57 8.11 -48.70 -24.83
N ARG A 58 7.16 -48.87 -25.78
CA ARG A 58 5.84 -48.19 -26.00
C ARG A 58 4.85 -48.16 -24.80
N PRO A 59 3.68 -47.45 -24.85
CA PRO A 59 3.15 -46.58 -25.92
C PRO A 59 2.77 -45.14 -25.50
N ASP A 60 3.01 -44.24 -26.46
CA ASP A 60 2.33 -42.99 -26.83
C ASP A 60 1.71 -42.06 -25.76
N ALA A 61 2.57 -41.30 -25.09
CA ALA A 61 2.20 -40.16 -24.24
C ALA A 61 1.46 -39.03 -25.00
N SER A 62 1.42 -39.05 -26.35
CA SER A 62 0.78 -37.97 -27.12
C SER A 62 -0.75 -38.01 -27.04
N HIS A 63 -1.35 -39.20 -26.91
CA HIS A 63 -2.81 -39.33 -26.83
C HIS A 63 -3.37 -38.98 -25.45
N GLU A 64 -2.62 -39.26 -24.39
CA GLU A 64 -3.02 -38.88 -23.02
C GLU A 64 -2.82 -37.37 -22.78
N PHE A 65 -1.76 -36.80 -23.37
CA PHE A 65 -1.51 -35.35 -23.38
C PHE A 65 -2.55 -34.59 -24.22
N ALA A 66 -2.94 -35.11 -25.38
CA ALA A 66 -3.99 -34.50 -26.21
C ALA A 66 -5.37 -34.56 -25.53
N ARG A 67 -5.68 -35.64 -24.81
CA ARG A 67 -6.90 -35.74 -23.99
C ARG A 67 -6.91 -34.75 -22.82
N LEU A 68 -5.76 -34.53 -22.17
CA LEU A 68 -5.64 -33.54 -21.10
C LEU A 68 -5.78 -32.10 -21.60
N ILE A 69 -5.23 -31.78 -22.78
CA ILE A 69 -5.42 -30.47 -23.43
C ILE A 69 -6.88 -30.26 -23.85
N ALA A 70 -7.53 -31.27 -24.45
CA ALA A 70 -8.94 -31.18 -24.82
C ALA A 70 -9.87 -31.03 -23.60
N LYS A 71 -9.50 -31.59 -22.44
CA LYS A 71 -10.26 -31.47 -21.18
C LYS A 71 -10.15 -30.08 -20.52
N TYR A 72 -9.13 -29.30 -20.86
CA TYR A 72 -8.88 -27.96 -20.28
C TYR A 72 -9.06 -26.79 -21.25
N ASN A 73 -9.23 -27.04 -22.55
CA ASN A 73 -9.40 -25.99 -23.57
C ASN A 73 -10.84 -25.55 -23.84
N ASP A 74 -11.85 -26.10 -23.15
CA ASP A 74 -13.26 -25.76 -23.39
C ASP A 74 -13.82 -24.68 -22.46
N ARG A 75 -13.00 -23.67 -22.12
CA ARG A 75 -13.47 -22.44 -21.46
C ARG A 75 -12.83 -21.22 -22.09
N GLU A 76 -13.69 -20.45 -22.78
CA GLU A 76 -13.57 -19.06 -23.24
C GLU A 76 -12.23 -18.61 -23.82
N ALA A 77 -12.27 -18.07 -25.03
CA ALA A 77 -11.11 -17.51 -25.73
C ALA A 77 -10.47 -16.37 -24.93
N LEU A 78 -9.49 -16.72 -24.08
CA LEU A 78 -8.55 -15.80 -23.46
C LEU A 78 -7.53 -15.41 -24.52
N VAL A 79 -7.52 -14.13 -24.91
CA VAL A 79 -6.30 -13.56 -25.49
C VAL A 79 -5.23 -13.63 -24.40
N ARG A 80 -4.19 -14.42 -24.68
CA ARG A 80 -3.08 -14.72 -23.78
C ARG A 80 -2.36 -13.42 -23.38
N ARG A 81 -2.22 -13.16 -22.07
CA ARG A 81 -1.38 -12.09 -21.50
C ARG A 81 0.03 -12.10 -22.10
N LYS A 82 0.54 -10.95 -22.54
CA LYS A 82 1.98 -10.64 -22.66
C LYS A 82 2.44 -9.77 -21.47
N ASN A 83 1.82 -9.92 -20.31
CA ASN A 83 2.08 -9.07 -19.14
C ASN A 83 3.35 -9.55 -18.41
N SER A 84 4.32 -8.65 -18.18
CA SER A 84 5.60 -8.89 -17.51
C SER A 84 5.65 -8.46 -16.04
N TYR A 85 4.55 -7.96 -15.46
CA TYR A 85 4.54 -7.49 -14.07
C TYR A 85 4.32 -8.63 -13.08
N ALA A 86 5.16 -8.68 -12.05
CA ALA A 86 4.96 -9.57 -10.92
C ALA A 86 3.80 -9.05 -10.06
N VAL A 87 2.83 -9.92 -9.76
CA VAL A 87 1.74 -9.62 -8.83
C VAL A 87 1.88 -10.50 -7.60
N THR A 88 2.11 -9.88 -6.46
CA THR A 88 2.01 -10.55 -5.16
C THR A 88 0.55 -10.52 -4.71
N SER A 89 -0.12 -11.66 -4.86
CA SER A 89 -1.54 -11.77 -4.50
C SER A 89 -1.74 -11.74 -2.99
N ALA A 90 -2.72 -10.96 -2.54
CA ALA A 90 -3.17 -11.00 -1.16
C ALA A 90 -3.89 -12.32 -0.84
N THR A 91 -3.83 -12.69 0.43
CA THR A 91 -4.66 -13.77 0.98
C THR A 91 -6.12 -13.39 0.82
N THR A 92 -6.92 -14.30 0.24
CA THR A 92 -8.35 -14.07 0.05
C THR A 92 -9.01 -13.82 1.42
N PRO A 93 -9.67 -12.66 1.61
CA PRO A 93 -10.38 -12.39 2.85
C PRO A 93 -11.54 -13.37 3.06
N THR A 94 -11.77 -13.76 4.31
CA THR A 94 -12.94 -14.57 4.71
C THR A 94 -14.10 -13.73 5.22
N THR A 95 -13.86 -12.43 5.46
CA THR A 95 -14.89 -11.48 5.91
C THR A 95 -15.77 -11.07 4.73
N SER A 96 -17.07 -10.86 4.96
CA SER A 96 -17.96 -10.30 3.94
C SER A 96 -17.46 -8.94 3.47
N ASP A 97 -17.81 -8.55 2.24
CA ASP A 97 -17.57 -7.22 1.69
C ASP A 97 -16.09 -6.81 1.70
N ALA A 98 -15.19 -7.81 1.70
CA ALA A 98 -13.74 -7.60 1.72
C ALA A 98 -13.06 -8.17 0.47
N ALA A 99 -12.03 -7.48 0.00
CA ALA A 99 -11.16 -7.90 -1.09
C ALA A 99 -9.70 -7.82 -0.66
N GLY A 100 -8.90 -8.78 -1.13
CA GLY A 100 -7.45 -8.76 -0.91
C GLY A 100 -6.82 -7.63 -1.73
N ILE A 101 -6.00 -6.80 -1.10
CA ILE A 101 -5.21 -5.77 -1.79
C ILE A 101 -3.87 -6.39 -2.21
N ASN A 102 -3.74 -6.65 -3.49
CA ASN A 102 -2.50 -7.12 -4.11
C ASN A 102 -1.48 -6.00 -4.21
N GLN A 103 -0.22 -6.37 -4.42
CA GLN A 103 0.85 -5.41 -4.71
C GLN A 103 1.82 -5.95 -5.77
N ASP A 104 2.71 -5.08 -6.26
CA ASP A 104 3.75 -5.42 -7.23
C ASP A 104 5.00 -6.10 -6.64
N GLY A 105 5.02 -6.34 -5.32
CA GLY A 105 6.16 -6.92 -4.61
C GLY A 105 7.27 -5.92 -4.26
N THR A 106 7.06 -4.63 -4.55
CA THR A 106 8.02 -3.55 -4.27
C THR A 106 7.44 -2.44 -3.38
N ASP A 107 6.24 -2.65 -2.82
CA ASP A 107 5.46 -1.66 -2.09
C ASP A 107 5.14 -0.37 -2.89
N TYR A 108 5.10 -0.46 -4.22
CA TYR A 108 4.96 0.70 -5.12
C TYR A 108 3.53 0.91 -5.66
N SER A 109 2.71 -0.15 -5.70
CA SER A 109 1.30 -0.04 -6.08
C SER A 109 0.44 -1.07 -5.38
N TYR A 110 -0.80 -0.67 -5.05
CA TYR A 110 -1.75 -1.46 -4.28
C TYR A 110 -3.11 -1.52 -5.00
N PHE A 111 -3.48 -2.70 -5.46
CA PHE A 111 -4.62 -2.87 -6.36
C PHE A 111 -5.44 -4.10 -5.99
N ILE A 112 -6.74 -4.04 -6.29
CA ILE A 112 -7.68 -5.15 -6.06
C ILE A 112 -8.12 -5.74 -7.39
N GLN A 113 -8.50 -7.01 -7.39
CA GLN A 113 -9.15 -7.60 -8.55
C GLN A 113 -10.65 -7.30 -8.50
N VAL A 114 -11.18 -6.81 -9.61
CA VAL A 114 -12.62 -6.62 -9.86
C VAL A 114 -13.05 -7.49 -11.04
N GLY A 115 -14.34 -7.80 -11.12
CA GLY A 115 -14.97 -8.38 -12.31
C GLY A 115 -15.81 -7.33 -13.02
N LEU A 116 -15.59 -7.15 -14.32
CA LEU A 116 -16.29 -6.17 -15.16
C LEU A 116 -17.20 -6.88 -16.16
N GLY A 117 -18.40 -6.33 -16.30
CA GLY A 117 -19.39 -6.77 -17.27
C GLY A 117 -20.07 -8.09 -16.97
N SER A 118 -21.03 -8.43 -17.84
CA SER A 118 -21.84 -9.66 -17.78
C SER A 118 -21.04 -10.96 -17.74
N LYS A 119 -19.81 -10.97 -18.29
CA LYS A 119 -18.91 -12.14 -18.28
C LYS A 119 -17.96 -12.16 -17.08
N GLY A 120 -17.98 -11.13 -16.23
CA GLY A 120 -17.10 -11.04 -15.06
C GLY A 120 -15.62 -10.94 -15.41
N THR A 121 -15.29 -10.19 -16.46
CA THR A 121 -13.93 -10.01 -16.95
C THR A 121 -13.05 -9.41 -15.86
N LYS A 122 -11.98 -10.12 -15.48
CA LYS A 122 -11.11 -9.69 -14.40
C LYS A 122 -10.26 -8.49 -14.82
N ALA A 123 -10.16 -7.50 -13.96
CA ALA A 123 -9.25 -6.37 -14.08
C ALA A 123 -8.62 -6.05 -12.72
N TYR A 124 -7.37 -5.64 -12.70
CA TYR A 124 -6.71 -5.10 -11.52
C TYR A 124 -6.89 -3.59 -11.46
N MET A 125 -7.52 -3.11 -10.40
CA MET A 125 -7.82 -1.70 -10.21
C MET A 125 -7.05 -1.16 -9.02
N LEU A 126 -6.25 -0.11 -9.24
CA LEU A 126 -5.60 0.63 -8.16
C LEU A 126 -6.65 1.14 -7.17
N VAL A 127 -6.41 0.93 -5.89
CA VAL A 127 -7.25 1.47 -4.82
C VAL A 127 -6.78 2.89 -4.53
N ASP A 128 -7.52 3.90 -4.98
CA ASP A 128 -7.07 5.30 -4.91
C ASP A 128 -8.08 6.18 -4.18
N THR A 129 -7.75 6.59 -2.95
CA THR A 129 -8.56 7.50 -2.15
C THR A 129 -8.44 8.96 -2.58
N GLY A 130 -7.43 9.35 -3.36
CA GLY A 130 -7.34 10.65 -4.02
C GLY A 130 -8.19 10.76 -5.30
N ALA A 131 -8.54 9.64 -5.94
CA ALA A 131 -9.33 9.65 -7.17
C ALA A 131 -10.85 9.73 -6.95
N GLY A 132 -11.49 10.73 -7.57
CA GLY A 132 -12.96 10.82 -7.67
C GLY A 132 -13.57 10.09 -8.88
N SER A 133 -12.72 9.58 -9.79
CA SER A 133 -13.15 8.84 -10.98
C SER A 133 -12.54 7.45 -11.01
N SER A 134 -13.29 6.50 -11.54
CA SER A 134 -12.77 5.18 -11.88
C SER A 134 -12.66 5.02 -13.40
N TRP A 135 -11.66 4.26 -13.85
CA TRP A 135 -11.47 3.94 -15.26
C TRP A 135 -10.66 2.66 -15.46
N VAL A 136 -10.80 2.05 -16.63
CA VAL A 136 -10.05 0.86 -17.06
C VAL A 136 -9.53 1.05 -18.49
N MET A 137 -8.40 0.44 -18.83
CA MET A 137 -7.89 0.44 -20.20
C MET A 137 -8.87 -0.25 -21.16
N GLY A 138 -9.27 0.47 -22.21
CA GLY A 138 -10.20 -0.01 -23.23
C GLY A 138 -9.52 -0.91 -24.25
N THR A 139 -10.27 -1.83 -24.86
CA THR A 139 -9.78 -2.65 -25.99
C THR A 139 -9.45 -1.82 -27.24
N ASP A 140 -10.01 -0.62 -27.34
CA ASP A 140 -9.72 0.36 -28.40
C ASP A 140 -8.51 1.26 -28.07
N CYS A 141 -7.86 1.03 -26.92
CA CYS A 141 -6.72 1.81 -26.52
C CYS A 141 -5.48 1.54 -27.38
N SER A 142 -4.89 2.62 -27.90
CA SER A 142 -3.71 2.55 -28.79
C SER A 142 -2.37 2.89 -28.10
N SER A 143 -2.41 3.28 -26.83
CA SER A 143 -1.21 3.60 -26.04
C SER A 143 -0.39 2.34 -25.73
N GLU A 144 0.94 2.48 -25.64
CA GLU A 144 1.82 1.34 -25.32
C GLU A 144 1.52 0.72 -23.95
N ALA A 145 1.04 1.50 -22.96
CA ALA A 145 0.61 0.93 -21.68
C ALA A 145 -0.49 -0.11 -21.89
N CYS A 146 -1.49 0.16 -22.74
CA CYS A 146 -2.59 -0.76 -23.02
C CYS A 146 -2.15 -2.06 -23.70
N ALA A 147 -1.00 -2.06 -24.39
CA ALA A 147 -0.42 -3.29 -24.94
C ALA A 147 0.22 -4.21 -23.88
N LYS A 148 0.47 -3.70 -22.67
CA LYS A 148 1.08 -4.42 -21.55
C LYS A 148 0.08 -4.84 -20.46
N HIS A 149 -1.14 -4.29 -20.49
CA HIS A 149 -2.17 -4.48 -19.48
C HIS A 149 -3.34 -5.30 -20.01
N ASP A 150 -4.16 -5.84 -19.09
CA ASP A 150 -5.45 -6.39 -19.46
C ASP A 150 -6.37 -5.22 -19.87
N THR A 151 -7.23 -5.45 -20.86
CA THR A 151 -8.16 -4.43 -21.37
C THR A 151 -9.60 -4.92 -21.27
N PHE A 152 -10.54 -3.98 -21.26
CA PHE A 152 -11.97 -4.25 -21.21
C PHE A 152 -12.71 -3.58 -22.39
N GLY A 153 -13.77 -4.22 -22.91
CA GLY A 153 -14.53 -3.66 -24.04
C GLY A 153 -15.69 -4.56 -24.48
N SER A 154 -16.32 -4.21 -25.61
CA SER A 154 -17.60 -4.80 -26.05
C SER A 154 -17.54 -6.32 -26.32
N GLY A 155 -16.38 -6.86 -26.70
CA GLY A 155 -16.23 -8.32 -26.87
C GLY A 155 -16.32 -9.12 -25.56
N GLN A 156 -16.10 -8.45 -24.43
CA GLN A 156 -15.97 -9.04 -23.10
C GLN A 156 -17.21 -8.83 -22.22
N SER A 157 -18.24 -8.13 -22.72
CA SER A 157 -19.49 -7.95 -22.00
C SER A 157 -20.65 -7.62 -22.93
N ASP A 158 -21.73 -8.38 -22.78
CA ASP A 158 -23.00 -8.17 -23.49
C ASP A 158 -23.85 -7.06 -22.83
N SER A 159 -23.47 -6.61 -21.62
CA SER A 159 -24.16 -5.56 -20.85
C SER A 159 -23.46 -4.20 -20.92
N LEU A 160 -22.34 -4.10 -21.65
CA LEU A 160 -21.58 -2.87 -21.78
C LEU A 160 -22.34 -1.82 -22.59
N THR A 161 -22.55 -0.66 -22.00
CA THR A 161 -23.09 0.51 -22.70
C THR A 161 -22.05 1.62 -22.73
N ILE A 162 -21.51 1.93 -23.90
CA ILE A 162 -20.58 3.05 -24.10
C ILE A 162 -21.41 4.28 -24.49
N SER A 163 -21.22 5.38 -23.77
CA SER A 163 -21.90 6.64 -24.07
C SER A 163 -21.09 7.52 -25.02
N ASP A 164 -21.73 8.54 -25.61
CA ASP A 164 -21.04 9.57 -26.40
C ASP A 164 -20.36 10.65 -25.56
N LYS A 165 -20.40 10.55 -24.22
CA LYS A 165 -19.74 11.50 -23.34
C LYS A 165 -18.26 11.15 -23.21
N ASP A 166 -17.41 12.14 -23.45
CA ASP A 166 -15.98 12.01 -23.24
C ASP A 166 -15.64 11.83 -21.77
N PHE A 167 -14.58 11.06 -21.53
CA PHE A 167 -13.92 10.89 -20.25
C PHE A 167 -12.49 11.39 -20.40
N SER A 168 -12.06 12.32 -19.56
CA SER A 168 -10.67 12.80 -19.55
C SER A 168 -10.27 13.14 -18.13
N ILE A 169 -9.12 12.62 -17.70
CA ILE A 169 -8.53 12.88 -16.39
C ILE A 169 -7.05 13.23 -16.60
N ALA A 170 -6.61 14.30 -15.96
CA ALA A 170 -5.20 14.66 -15.83
C ALA A 170 -4.77 14.39 -14.39
N TYR A 171 -3.78 13.52 -14.23
CA TYR A 171 -3.05 13.26 -13.01
C TYR A 171 -1.83 14.18 -12.92
N GLY A 172 -1.17 14.25 -11.76
CA GLY A 172 -0.02 15.16 -11.57
C GLY A 172 1.07 15.01 -12.63
N SER A 173 1.34 13.79 -13.08
CA SER A 173 2.33 13.45 -14.12
C SER A 173 1.77 12.64 -15.29
N GLY A 174 0.46 12.36 -15.34
CA GLY A 174 -0.13 11.47 -16.34
C GLY A 174 -1.48 11.95 -16.87
N LYS A 175 -1.97 11.32 -17.94
CA LYS A 175 -3.29 11.64 -18.52
C LYS A 175 -3.97 10.38 -19.05
N VAL A 176 -5.29 10.34 -18.91
CA VAL A 176 -6.15 9.30 -19.49
C VAL A 176 -7.29 9.98 -20.25
N ASN A 177 -7.58 9.53 -21.47
CA ASN A 177 -8.76 9.96 -22.23
C ASN A 177 -9.51 8.75 -22.77
N GLY A 178 -10.81 8.90 -22.96
CA GLY A 178 -11.69 7.84 -23.42
C GLY A 178 -13.14 8.29 -23.42
N LYS A 179 -14.05 7.33 -23.21
CA LYS A 179 -15.49 7.58 -23.11
C LYS A 179 -16.04 7.08 -21.79
N LEU A 180 -17.13 7.69 -21.32
CA LEU A 180 -17.88 7.12 -20.21
C LEU A 180 -18.62 5.87 -20.66
N ALA A 181 -18.46 4.79 -19.91
CA ALA A 181 -19.13 3.52 -20.11
C ALA A 181 -19.88 3.12 -18.83
N THR A 182 -20.96 2.37 -18.99
CA THR A 182 -21.74 1.81 -17.88
C THR A 182 -21.85 0.30 -18.07
N ASP A 183 -21.50 -0.43 -17.02
CA ASP A 183 -21.63 -1.88 -16.97
C ASP A 183 -21.74 -2.37 -15.52
N THR A 184 -21.78 -3.68 -15.33
CA THR A 184 -21.72 -4.33 -14.03
C THR A 184 -20.28 -4.35 -13.50
N ILE A 185 -20.07 -4.01 -12.23
CA ILE A 185 -18.83 -4.24 -11.50
C ILE A 185 -19.09 -5.19 -10.34
N SER A 186 -18.24 -6.20 -10.20
CA SER A 186 -18.21 -7.14 -9.09
C SER A 186 -16.91 -6.98 -8.31
N VAL A 187 -17.01 -6.66 -7.02
CA VAL A 187 -15.86 -6.35 -6.16
C VAL A 187 -16.19 -6.70 -4.72
N ALA A 188 -15.26 -7.39 -4.05
CA ALA A 188 -15.40 -7.76 -2.64
C ALA A 188 -16.71 -8.55 -2.31
N GLY A 189 -17.24 -9.30 -3.29
CA GLY A 189 -18.51 -10.03 -3.14
C GLY A 189 -19.77 -9.20 -3.42
N MET A 190 -19.63 -7.90 -3.66
CA MET A 190 -20.71 -7.02 -4.11
C MET A 190 -20.79 -6.99 -5.64
N THR A 191 -21.99 -6.85 -6.18
CA THR A 191 -22.22 -6.66 -7.62
C THR A 191 -23.21 -5.52 -7.84
N MET A 192 -22.84 -4.53 -8.65
CA MET A 192 -23.67 -3.35 -8.93
C MET A 192 -23.46 -2.82 -10.35
N LYS A 193 -24.43 -2.07 -10.89
CA LYS A 193 -24.20 -1.25 -12.08
C LYS A 193 -23.35 -0.04 -11.72
N TYR A 194 -22.35 0.27 -12.53
CA TYR A 194 -21.41 1.35 -12.28
C TYR A 194 -20.97 2.02 -13.58
N GLN A 195 -20.80 3.34 -13.53
CA GLN A 195 -20.27 4.13 -14.63
C GLN A 195 -18.80 4.48 -14.37
N PHE A 196 -17.95 4.15 -15.33
CA PHE A 196 -16.50 4.34 -15.29
C PHE A 196 -16.00 4.86 -16.64
N GLY A 197 -14.75 5.34 -16.67
CA GLY A 197 -14.07 5.69 -17.92
C GLY A 197 -13.54 4.45 -18.63
N LEU A 198 -13.83 4.33 -19.93
CA LEU A 198 -13.19 3.35 -20.81
C LEU A 198 -12.11 4.08 -21.60
N ALA A 199 -10.85 3.88 -21.22
CA ALA A 199 -9.73 4.65 -21.73
C ALA A 199 -9.32 4.20 -23.15
N SER A 200 -9.28 5.14 -24.09
CA SER A 200 -8.75 4.94 -25.46
C SER A 200 -7.30 5.44 -25.60
N THR A 201 -6.84 6.27 -24.66
CA THR A 201 -5.44 6.70 -24.55
C THR A 201 -5.04 6.84 -23.09
N THR A 202 -3.82 6.41 -22.78
CA THR A 202 -3.14 6.62 -21.50
C THR A 202 -1.75 7.20 -21.74
N SER A 203 -1.22 7.90 -20.75
CA SER A 203 0.16 8.37 -20.75
C SER A 203 1.16 7.23 -20.43
N ASN A 204 2.46 7.49 -20.62
CA ASN A 204 3.49 6.45 -20.55
C ASN A 204 3.80 6.01 -19.11
N GLU A 205 3.51 6.85 -18.13
CA GLU A 205 3.75 6.59 -16.70
C GLU A 205 2.97 5.36 -16.23
N PHE A 206 1.83 5.04 -16.86
CA PHE A 206 1.04 3.84 -16.57
C PHE A 206 1.71 2.54 -17.05
N LYS A 207 2.83 2.59 -17.78
CA LYS A 207 3.59 1.39 -18.17
C LYS A 207 4.38 0.78 -17.02
N ASP A 208 4.55 1.48 -15.90
CA ASP A 208 5.43 0.99 -14.84
C ASP A 208 4.66 0.42 -13.65
N PHE A 209 3.33 0.34 -13.79
CA PHE A 209 2.43 -0.18 -12.76
C PHE A 209 1.80 -1.49 -13.20
N ALA A 210 1.39 -2.32 -12.22
CA ALA A 210 0.83 -3.64 -12.47
C ALA A 210 -0.72 -3.66 -12.51
N PHE A 211 -1.37 -2.49 -12.59
CA PHE A 211 -2.82 -2.34 -12.57
C PHE A 211 -3.36 -1.91 -13.94
N ASP A 212 -4.56 -2.39 -14.28
CA ASP A 212 -5.23 -2.16 -15.57
C ASP A 212 -6.12 -0.90 -15.56
N GLY A 213 -6.33 -0.32 -14.38
CA GLY A 213 -7.16 0.86 -14.18
C GLY A 213 -7.12 1.39 -12.74
N ILE A 214 -7.93 2.40 -12.45
CA ILE A 214 -8.06 3.01 -11.13
C ILE A 214 -9.50 2.88 -10.65
N LEU A 215 -9.68 2.43 -9.40
CA LEU A 215 -10.93 2.50 -8.65
C LEU A 215 -10.88 3.72 -7.72
N GLY A 216 -11.63 4.75 -8.09
CA GLY A 216 -11.68 6.00 -7.33
C GLY A 216 -12.52 5.89 -6.06
N LEU A 217 -11.90 6.20 -4.92
CA LEU A 217 -12.47 6.11 -3.57
C LEU A 217 -12.50 7.45 -2.84
N SER A 218 -12.32 8.58 -3.53
CA SER A 218 -12.55 9.89 -2.90
C SER A 218 -14.04 10.10 -2.57
N MET A 219 -14.35 11.04 -1.68
CA MET A 219 -15.73 11.37 -1.37
C MET A 219 -16.37 12.26 -2.44
N GLY A 220 -15.55 13.01 -3.17
CA GLY A 220 -15.95 13.92 -4.23
C GLY A 220 -16.35 13.20 -5.52
N SER A 221 -17.12 13.89 -6.35
CA SER A 221 -17.42 13.43 -7.71
C SER A 221 -16.27 13.76 -8.66
N GLY A 222 -15.91 12.81 -9.51
CA GLY A 222 -15.01 13.03 -10.64
C GLY A 222 -15.76 13.12 -11.98
N ALA A 223 -15.08 12.73 -13.06
CA ALA A 223 -15.67 12.62 -14.39
C ALA A 223 -16.59 11.40 -14.55
N SER A 224 -16.39 10.34 -13.75
CA SER A 224 -17.27 9.16 -13.70
C SER A 224 -18.20 9.20 -12.48
N ALA A 225 -19.05 8.17 -12.33
CA ALA A 225 -19.83 8.02 -11.10
C ALA A 225 -18.91 7.81 -9.88
N ASN A 226 -19.25 8.41 -8.74
CA ASN A 226 -18.54 8.20 -7.49
C ASN A 226 -18.82 6.79 -6.93
N PHE A 227 -17.78 6.02 -6.64
CA PHE A 227 -17.92 4.62 -6.24
C PHE A 227 -18.60 4.47 -4.88
N LEU A 228 -18.20 5.26 -3.86
CA LEU A 228 -18.79 5.21 -2.52
C LEU A 228 -20.31 5.46 -2.56
N THR A 229 -20.72 6.45 -3.36
CA THR A 229 -22.14 6.79 -3.53
C THR A 229 -22.90 5.68 -4.26
N THR A 230 -22.28 5.04 -5.25
CA THR A 230 -22.89 3.92 -6.00
C THR A 230 -23.07 2.68 -5.13
N MET A 231 -22.09 2.34 -4.28
CA MET A 231 -22.21 1.21 -3.35
C MET A 231 -23.39 1.36 -2.39
N ILE A 232 -23.64 2.58 -1.91
CA ILE A 232 -24.76 2.88 -1.00
C ILE A 232 -26.08 2.88 -1.75
N SER A 233 -26.17 3.59 -2.88
CA SER A 233 -27.43 3.73 -3.61
C SER A 233 -27.89 2.41 -4.25
N SER A 234 -26.97 1.50 -4.56
CA SER A 234 -27.29 0.14 -5.01
C SER A 234 -27.74 -0.79 -3.87
N GLY A 235 -27.59 -0.39 -2.61
CA GLY A 235 -27.86 -1.23 -1.44
C GLY A 235 -26.81 -2.31 -1.19
N ALA A 236 -25.64 -2.24 -1.85
CA ALA A 236 -24.55 -3.21 -1.69
C ALA A 236 -23.97 -3.18 -0.26
N VAL A 237 -23.89 -1.99 0.35
CA VAL A 237 -23.52 -1.80 1.76
C VAL A 237 -24.44 -0.79 2.44
N LYS A 238 -24.48 -0.82 3.77
CA LYS A 238 -25.33 0.06 4.59
C LYS A 238 -24.65 1.37 5.00
N SER A 239 -23.32 1.44 4.93
CA SER A 239 -22.54 2.57 5.45
C SER A 239 -21.43 2.92 4.47
N ALA A 240 -21.20 4.22 4.25
CA ALA A 240 -20.15 4.72 3.36
C ALA A 240 -18.80 4.75 4.08
N VAL A 241 -18.44 3.58 4.63
CA VAL A 241 -17.24 3.37 5.43
C VAL A 241 -16.45 2.26 4.79
N PHE A 242 -15.13 2.42 4.70
CA PHE A 242 -14.24 1.32 4.33
C PHE A 242 -12.95 1.37 5.14
N GLY A 243 -12.42 0.19 5.43
CA GLY A 243 -11.16 0.02 6.13
C GLY A 243 -10.09 -0.59 5.23
N VAL A 244 -8.86 -0.09 5.33
CA VAL A 244 -7.72 -0.46 4.50
C VAL A 244 -6.57 -0.92 5.39
N ALA A 245 -6.04 -2.11 5.08
CA ALA A 245 -4.78 -2.61 5.57
C ALA A 245 -3.85 -2.83 4.39
N LEU A 246 -2.78 -2.05 4.25
CA LEU A 246 -1.75 -2.33 3.24
C LEU A 246 -0.76 -3.38 3.76
N SER A 247 -0.26 -4.22 2.86
CA SER A 247 0.82 -5.15 3.16
C SER A 247 2.18 -4.50 2.92
N ARG A 248 3.23 -5.06 3.54
CA ARG A 248 4.62 -4.74 3.25
C ARG A 248 5.26 -5.89 2.50
N ALA A 249 6.00 -5.60 1.44
CA ALA A 249 6.69 -6.57 0.59
C ALA A 249 7.68 -7.39 1.41
N ALA A 250 8.45 -6.72 2.27
CA ALA A 250 9.38 -7.34 3.20
C ALA A 250 8.72 -8.31 4.22
N ASP A 251 7.41 -8.16 4.45
CA ASP A 251 6.61 -9.03 5.32
C ASP A 251 5.85 -10.13 4.53
N GLY A 252 6.25 -10.33 3.26
CA GLY A 252 5.67 -11.28 2.31
C GLY A 252 4.57 -10.71 1.42
N GLY A 253 4.12 -9.45 1.62
CA GLY A 253 3.19 -8.77 0.70
C GLY A 253 1.75 -9.30 0.65
N THR A 254 1.41 -10.38 1.36
CA THR A 254 0.13 -11.11 1.20
C THR A 254 -1.00 -10.68 2.14
N SER A 255 -0.77 -9.78 3.11
CA SER A 255 -1.76 -9.48 4.15
C SER A 255 -2.71 -8.32 3.83
N GLY A 256 -2.62 -7.74 2.64
CA GLY A 256 -3.37 -6.55 2.22
C GLY A 256 -4.87 -6.83 2.12
N GLU A 257 -5.70 -5.90 2.56
CA GLU A 257 -7.16 -6.04 2.53
C GLU A 257 -7.86 -4.68 2.54
N ILE A 258 -8.91 -4.56 1.74
CA ILE A 258 -9.93 -3.52 1.86
C ILE A 258 -11.24 -4.18 2.28
N LYS A 259 -11.96 -3.58 3.22
CA LYS A 259 -13.32 -3.96 3.59
C LYS A 259 -14.25 -2.78 3.39
N PHE A 260 -15.32 -2.99 2.63
CA PHE A 260 -16.38 -2.02 2.44
C PHE A 260 -17.51 -2.22 3.47
N GLY A 261 -18.26 -1.16 3.74
CA GLY A 261 -19.37 -1.14 4.68
C GLY A 261 -18.98 -1.18 6.16
N GLY A 262 -17.69 -1.08 6.50
CA GLY A 262 -17.22 -1.12 7.88
C GLY A 262 -15.74 -1.48 8.03
N THR A 263 -15.37 -1.95 9.23
CA THR A 263 -13.99 -2.32 9.58
C THR A 263 -13.82 -3.83 9.72
N ASN A 264 -12.57 -4.30 9.67
CA ASN A 264 -12.19 -5.68 10.00
C ASN A 264 -11.32 -5.68 11.26
N SER A 265 -11.91 -6.06 12.40
CA SER A 265 -11.22 -6.11 13.70
C SER A 265 -10.06 -7.09 13.75
N ALA A 266 -9.95 -8.05 12.82
CA ALA A 266 -8.79 -8.93 12.73
C ALA A 266 -7.53 -8.23 12.19
N LYS A 267 -7.66 -7.02 11.63
CA LYS A 267 -6.55 -6.26 10.99
C LYS A 267 -5.94 -5.19 11.89
N TYR A 268 -6.52 -4.91 13.05
CA TYR A 268 -6.01 -3.92 14.00
C TYR A 268 -6.18 -4.41 15.44
N THR A 269 -5.64 -3.67 16.41
CA THR A 269 -5.75 -4.04 17.83
C THR A 269 -6.06 -2.83 18.69
N GLY A 270 -6.96 -2.98 19.66
CA GLY A 270 -7.41 -1.86 20.48
C GLY A 270 -8.41 -0.98 19.74
N ASP A 271 -8.62 0.23 20.24
CA ASP A 271 -9.62 1.16 19.72
C ASP A 271 -9.06 2.01 18.58
N ILE A 272 -9.93 2.34 17.62
CA ILE A 272 -9.59 3.22 16.50
C ILE A 272 -9.70 4.66 16.99
N SER A 273 -8.62 5.41 16.82
CA SER A 273 -8.60 6.85 17.06
C SER A 273 -9.09 7.56 15.81
N TYR A 274 -10.01 8.52 15.95
CA TYR A 274 -10.59 9.23 14.81
C TYR A 274 -10.21 10.71 14.81
N THR A 275 -9.80 11.19 13.64
CA THR A 275 -9.57 12.60 13.34
C THR A 275 -10.67 13.14 12.43
N PRO A 276 -11.38 14.22 12.80
CA PRO A 276 -12.36 14.84 11.92
C PRO A 276 -11.73 15.35 10.63
N LEU A 277 -12.46 15.25 9.52
CA LEU A 277 -12.00 15.82 8.25
C LEU A 277 -11.83 17.34 8.37
N ALA A 278 -10.72 17.83 7.84
CA ALA A 278 -10.39 19.24 7.82
C ALA A 278 -11.13 20.00 6.70
N SER A 279 -11.55 19.29 5.65
CA SER A 279 -12.31 19.84 4.51
C SER A 279 -13.54 19.00 4.20
N LYS A 280 -14.59 19.64 3.67
CA LYS A 280 -15.79 19.00 3.13
C LYS A 280 -15.78 18.92 1.59
N GLU A 281 -14.67 19.26 0.95
CA GLU A 281 -14.55 19.40 -0.50
C GLU A 281 -14.39 18.07 -1.26
N GLY A 282 -14.57 16.94 -0.57
CA GLY A 282 -14.57 15.62 -1.20
C GLY A 282 -13.26 14.83 -1.03
N ASP A 283 -12.27 15.42 -0.37
CA ASP A 283 -10.95 14.81 -0.15
C ASP A 283 -10.81 14.21 1.25
N TRP A 284 -10.05 13.12 1.35
CA TRP A 284 -9.71 12.47 2.62
C TRP A 284 -8.58 13.23 3.32
N THR A 285 -8.94 14.37 3.89
CA THR A 285 -7.99 15.35 4.42
C THR A 285 -8.22 15.60 5.90
N ILE A 286 -7.15 15.52 6.69
CA ILE A 286 -7.15 15.75 8.15
C ILE A 286 -6.08 16.78 8.54
N ASN A 287 -6.22 17.38 9.73
CA ASN A 287 -5.23 18.32 10.25
C ASN A 287 -4.03 17.56 10.83
N LEU A 288 -2.82 17.88 10.37
CA LEU A 288 -1.57 17.40 10.95
C LEU A 288 -1.18 18.25 12.15
N ASP A 289 -0.95 17.62 13.31
CA ASP A 289 -0.50 18.31 14.51
C ASP A 289 1.00 18.58 14.46
N ASP A 290 1.80 17.57 14.12
CA ASP A 290 3.24 17.69 13.85
C ASP A 290 3.81 16.40 13.27
N MET A 291 5.09 16.45 12.87
CA MET A 291 5.95 15.28 12.77
C MET A 291 7.16 15.46 13.69
N SER A 292 7.72 14.37 14.19
CA SER A 292 8.91 14.41 15.04
C SER A 292 9.89 13.28 14.75
N PHE A 293 11.14 13.53 15.09
CA PHE A 293 12.23 12.56 14.99
C PHE A 293 13.02 12.56 16.31
N ASN A 294 13.24 11.38 16.89
CA ASN A 294 13.98 11.23 18.15
C ASN A 294 13.47 12.12 19.32
N GLY A 295 12.16 12.36 19.38
CA GLY A 295 11.53 13.23 20.39
C GLY A 295 11.59 14.73 20.08
N GLU A 296 12.28 15.14 19.02
CA GLU A 296 12.33 16.54 18.56
C GLU A 296 11.22 16.81 17.54
N LYS A 297 10.37 17.79 17.87
CA LYS A 297 9.28 18.26 17.01
C LYS A 297 9.83 19.09 15.84
N ALA A 298 9.39 18.78 14.63
CA ALA A 298 9.84 19.48 13.42
C ALA A 298 9.11 20.81 13.17
N GLY A 299 7.96 21.04 13.81
CA GLY A 299 7.16 22.26 13.58
C GLY A 299 6.59 22.31 12.17
N VAL A 300 6.06 21.16 11.72
CA VAL A 300 5.51 20.95 10.38
C VAL A 300 3.99 20.78 10.36
N GLY A 301 3.35 20.87 11.52
CA GLY A 301 1.90 20.87 11.67
C GLY A 301 1.23 22.19 11.29
N GLY A 302 -0.08 22.27 11.58
CA GLY A 302 -0.92 23.40 11.14
C GLY A 302 -1.16 23.39 9.63
N LYS A 303 -1.01 22.22 9.01
CA LYS A 303 -1.19 21.96 7.59
C LYS A 303 -2.15 20.79 7.42
N PHE A 304 -2.78 20.73 6.28
CA PHE A 304 -3.59 19.59 5.90
C PHE A 304 -2.70 18.41 5.49
N ALA A 305 -3.17 17.21 5.80
CA ALA A 305 -2.62 15.95 5.36
C ALA A 305 -3.69 15.19 4.57
N TYR A 306 -3.42 14.98 3.29
CA TYR A 306 -4.21 14.16 2.38
C TYR A 306 -3.78 12.71 2.56
N ILE A 307 -4.74 11.83 2.87
CA ILE A 307 -4.47 10.41 3.12
C ILE A 307 -4.81 9.62 1.85
N ASP A 308 -3.77 9.16 1.15
CA ASP A 308 -3.90 8.69 -0.23
C ASP A 308 -3.34 7.28 -0.44
N THR A 309 -4.23 6.29 -0.65
CA THR A 309 -3.82 4.91 -0.96
C THR A 309 -3.29 4.73 -2.38
N GLY A 310 -3.56 5.68 -3.28
CA GLY A 310 -3.08 5.66 -4.66
C GLY A 310 -1.61 6.04 -4.78
N THR A 311 -1.05 6.75 -3.79
CA THR A 311 0.33 7.26 -3.85
C THR A 311 1.27 6.46 -2.95
N THR A 312 2.51 6.23 -3.42
CA THR A 312 3.51 5.50 -2.63
C THR A 312 4.12 6.34 -1.51
N TYR A 313 4.62 7.53 -1.84
CA TYR A 313 5.51 8.29 -0.97
C TYR A 313 4.79 9.35 -0.13
N ILE A 314 5.53 10.02 0.75
CA ILE A 314 5.06 11.24 1.42
C ILE A 314 5.59 12.45 0.67
N PHE A 315 4.72 13.42 0.43
CA PHE A 315 5.04 14.66 -0.26
C PHE A 315 4.61 15.86 0.57
N GLY A 316 5.39 16.93 0.53
CA GLY A 316 5.02 18.20 1.14
C GLY A 316 5.79 19.37 0.52
N PRO A 317 5.38 20.62 0.78
CA PRO A 317 6.11 21.79 0.30
C PRO A 317 7.57 21.73 0.74
N SER A 318 8.49 22.14 -0.14
CA SER A 318 9.93 22.04 0.12
C SER A 318 10.33 22.72 1.44
N SER A 319 9.76 23.90 1.73
CA SER A 319 10.05 24.66 2.95
C SER A 319 9.63 23.97 4.24
N ILE A 320 8.56 23.17 4.22
CA ILE A 320 8.07 22.44 5.39
C ILE A 320 8.80 21.11 5.52
N THR A 321 9.07 20.44 4.40
CA THR A 321 9.84 19.20 4.36
C THR A 321 11.29 19.41 4.80
N ASP A 322 11.87 20.59 4.52
CA ASP A 322 13.19 20.98 5.03
C ASP A 322 13.22 21.01 6.57
N LYS A 323 12.15 21.46 7.23
CA LYS A 323 12.08 21.48 8.69
C LYS A 323 12.07 20.07 9.29
N LEU A 324 11.34 19.14 8.68
CA LEU A 324 11.37 17.73 9.09
C LEU A 324 12.77 17.15 8.95
N HIS A 325 13.44 17.40 7.83
CA HIS A 325 14.77 16.84 7.62
C HIS A 325 15.85 17.55 8.44
N ALA A 326 15.62 18.78 8.92
CA ALA A 326 16.53 19.48 9.81
C ALA A 326 16.65 18.80 11.19
N VAL A 327 15.58 18.15 11.68
CA VAL A 327 15.63 17.38 12.94
C VAL A 327 16.20 15.97 12.77
N ILE A 328 16.37 15.50 11.53
CA ILE A 328 16.98 14.19 11.24
C ILE A 328 18.50 14.35 11.19
N THR A 329 19.18 13.89 12.24
CA THR A 329 20.64 13.94 12.32
C THR A 329 21.29 13.23 11.11
N GLY A 330 22.20 13.93 10.43
CA GLY A 330 22.90 13.41 9.26
C GLY A 330 22.14 13.54 7.93
N SER A 331 20.92 14.07 7.96
CA SER A 331 20.17 14.36 6.74
C SER A 331 20.80 15.51 5.93
N LYS A 332 20.76 15.41 4.59
CA LYS A 332 21.22 16.47 3.68
C LYS A 332 20.28 16.61 2.49
N LYS A 333 19.87 17.86 2.21
CA LYS A 333 19.01 18.19 1.06
C LYS A 333 19.79 18.10 -0.26
N GLN A 334 19.14 17.53 -1.28
CA GLN A 334 19.62 17.41 -2.65
C GLN A 334 18.44 17.66 -3.60
N GLY A 335 18.13 18.94 -3.88
CA GLY A 335 16.92 19.29 -4.63
C GLY A 335 15.65 18.96 -3.86
N ALA A 336 14.79 18.11 -4.43
CA ALA A 336 13.58 17.59 -3.77
C ALA A 336 13.85 16.35 -2.88
N TYR A 337 15.07 15.82 -2.91
CA TYR A 337 15.49 14.61 -2.19
C TYR A 337 16.25 14.95 -0.91
N TYR A 338 16.28 14.01 0.02
CA TYR A 338 17.05 14.12 1.25
C TYR A 338 17.82 12.83 1.49
N SER A 339 19.15 12.88 1.44
CA SER A 339 19.97 11.74 1.84
C SER A 339 19.98 11.61 3.35
N VAL A 340 19.90 10.39 3.87
CA VAL A 340 19.78 10.10 5.31
C VAL A 340 20.69 8.95 5.72
N PRO A 341 21.06 8.82 7.02
CA PRO A 341 21.87 7.69 7.48
C PRO A 341 21.17 6.36 7.24
N CYS A 342 21.78 5.49 6.45
CA CYS A 342 21.24 4.18 6.09
C CYS A 342 21.02 3.23 7.28
N ASP A 343 21.76 3.45 8.37
CA ASP A 343 21.75 2.65 9.59
C ASP A 343 20.83 3.22 10.68
N SER A 344 20.12 4.32 10.39
CA SER A 344 19.12 4.86 11.30
C SER A 344 18.04 3.82 11.60
N THR A 345 17.76 3.62 12.89
CA THR A 345 16.67 2.75 13.37
C THR A 345 15.51 3.55 13.96
N THR A 346 15.67 4.88 14.03
CA THR A 346 14.72 5.79 14.66
C THR A 346 13.48 5.96 13.77
N PRO A 347 12.26 5.77 14.30
CA PRO A 347 11.03 6.03 13.55
C PRO A 347 10.78 7.53 13.40
N ILE A 348 10.10 7.89 12.32
CA ILE A 348 9.41 9.18 12.22
C ILE A 348 8.06 9.03 12.90
N ILE A 349 7.68 10.00 13.72
CA ILE A 349 6.37 10.05 14.37
C ILE A 349 5.51 11.08 13.64
N VAL A 350 4.30 10.69 13.27
CA VAL A 350 3.26 11.57 12.70
C VAL A 350 2.15 11.67 13.73
N THR A 351 1.75 12.90 14.09
CA THR A 351 0.74 13.12 15.12
C THR A 351 -0.54 13.69 14.52
N PHE A 352 -1.66 13.04 14.80
CA PHE A 352 -3.00 13.51 14.45
C PHE A 352 -3.91 13.49 15.69
N SER A 353 -4.59 14.60 15.97
CA SER A 353 -5.51 14.71 17.12
C SER A 353 -4.88 14.26 18.45
N GLY A 354 -3.60 14.56 18.67
CA GLY A 354 -2.82 14.18 19.84
C GLY A 354 -2.41 12.70 19.91
N VAL A 355 -2.63 11.92 18.84
CA VAL A 355 -2.26 10.50 18.76
C VAL A 355 -1.04 10.34 17.85
N ASP A 356 -0.03 9.64 18.37
CA ASP A 356 1.24 9.40 17.69
C ASP A 356 1.21 8.09 16.88
N TYR A 357 1.51 8.20 15.58
CA TYR A 357 1.66 7.08 14.66
C TYR A 357 3.11 6.96 14.21
N LYS A 358 3.67 5.74 14.26
CA LYS A 358 5.08 5.49 13.96
C LYS A 358 5.26 5.02 12.52
N ILE A 359 6.15 5.68 11.80
CA ILE A 359 6.72 5.19 10.54
C ILE A 359 8.11 4.62 10.87
N PRO A 360 8.30 3.29 10.84
CA PRO A 360 9.60 2.66 11.08
C PRO A 360 10.65 3.08 10.06
N ALA A 361 11.92 3.04 10.44
CA ALA A 361 13.06 3.33 9.54
C ALA A 361 13.02 2.55 8.23
N LYS A 362 12.62 1.28 8.26
CA LYS A 362 12.48 0.44 7.06
C LYS A 362 11.45 0.93 6.04
N ASP A 363 10.54 1.84 6.43
CA ASP A 363 9.50 2.36 5.56
C ASP A 363 9.78 3.81 5.11
N TRP A 364 10.38 4.65 5.95
CA TRP A 364 10.74 6.02 5.55
C TRP A 364 12.14 6.13 4.94
N ILE A 365 13.02 5.14 5.09
CA ILE A 365 14.34 5.08 4.43
C ILE A 365 14.22 4.19 3.20
N ALA A 366 14.57 4.73 2.04
CA ALA A 366 14.62 3.98 0.79
C ALA A 366 15.83 3.04 0.72
N PRO A 367 15.77 1.97 -0.10
CA PRO A 367 16.92 1.12 -0.37
C PRO A 367 18.13 1.93 -0.87
N LYS A 368 19.33 1.40 -0.60
CA LYS A 368 20.58 2.03 -1.06
C LYS A 368 20.58 2.19 -2.58
N ASN A 369 20.92 3.39 -3.04
CA ASN A 369 21.22 3.62 -4.45
C ASN A 369 22.57 2.96 -4.84
N LYS A 370 22.97 3.11 -6.11
CA LYS A 370 24.23 2.56 -6.64
C LYS A 370 25.48 3.04 -5.89
N ASP A 371 25.43 4.25 -5.34
CA ASP A 371 26.54 4.87 -4.59
C ASP A 371 26.52 4.50 -3.10
N GLY A 372 25.60 3.62 -2.67
CA GLY A 372 25.43 3.23 -1.28
C GLY A 372 24.73 4.26 -0.40
N THR A 373 24.18 5.32 -0.99
CA THR A 373 23.44 6.39 -0.31
C THR A 373 21.97 5.98 -0.13
N CYS A 374 21.40 6.26 1.04
CA CYS A 374 19.97 6.09 1.29
C CYS A 374 19.27 7.44 1.23
N PHE A 375 18.08 7.46 0.64
CA PHE A 375 17.22 8.63 0.58
C PHE A 375 15.98 8.44 1.46
N SER A 376 15.42 9.56 1.91
CA SER A 376 14.12 9.57 2.55
C SER A 376 13.01 9.31 1.52
N ASN A 377 12.01 8.51 1.88
CA ASN A 377 10.74 8.34 1.16
C ASN A 377 9.76 9.50 1.43
N ILE A 378 10.27 10.63 1.94
CA ILE A 378 9.56 11.88 2.18
C ILE A 378 10.22 12.96 1.33
N TYR A 379 9.50 13.47 0.34
CA TYR A 379 10.02 14.34 -0.69
C TYR A 379 9.53 15.77 -0.54
N GLY A 380 10.42 16.73 -0.80
CA GLY A 380 10.15 18.16 -0.74
C GLY A 380 9.49 18.67 -2.02
N GLN A 381 8.42 18.00 -2.45
CA GLN A 381 7.68 18.27 -3.67
C GLN A 381 6.20 18.54 -3.35
N GLU A 382 5.73 19.70 -3.77
CA GLU A 382 4.36 20.15 -3.50
C GLU A 382 3.39 19.53 -4.52
N VAL A 383 2.84 18.36 -4.17
CA VAL A 383 1.82 17.67 -4.97
C VAL A 383 0.44 18.29 -4.74
N VAL A 384 0.15 18.65 -3.49
CA VAL A 384 -1.05 19.39 -3.10
C VAL A 384 -0.61 20.73 -2.52
N LYS A 385 -1.27 21.81 -2.97
CA LYS A 385 -0.91 23.16 -2.57
C LYS A 385 -0.92 23.31 -1.06
N ASP A 386 0.20 23.79 -0.52
CA ASP A 386 0.43 24.10 0.88
C ASP A 386 0.04 22.97 1.86
N SER A 387 0.13 21.72 1.41
CA SER A 387 -0.38 20.56 2.15
C SER A 387 0.54 19.35 2.04
N TRP A 388 0.44 18.46 3.02
CA TRP A 388 1.06 17.15 2.98
C TRP A 388 0.18 16.16 2.23
N LEU A 389 0.80 15.21 1.53
CA LEU A 389 0.17 14.00 1.00
C LEU A 389 0.89 12.80 1.60
N LEU A 390 0.16 11.94 2.32
CA LEU A 390 0.68 10.76 3.01
C LEU A 390 0.22 9.49 2.28
N GLY A 391 1.14 8.89 1.54
CA GLY A 391 0.93 7.64 0.81
C GLY A 391 1.21 6.36 1.58
N ALA A 392 1.51 5.29 0.84
CA ALA A 392 1.86 3.97 1.34
C ALA A 392 3.01 3.96 2.38
N THR A 393 3.98 4.87 2.28
CA THR A 393 5.04 5.06 3.30
C THR A 393 4.45 5.23 4.70
N PHE A 394 3.32 5.94 4.84
CA PHE A 394 2.55 6.02 6.08
C PHE A 394 1.56 4.86 6.23
N LEU A 395 0.74 4.61 5.20
CA LEU A 395 -0.43 3.72 5.28
C LEU A 395 -0.12 2.25 5.53
N LYS A 396 1.09 1.77 5.21
CA LYS A 396 1.56 0.41 5.56
C LYS A 396 1.72 0.18 7.07
N ASN A 397 1.75 1.24 7.86
CA ASN A 397 2.01 1.20 9.30
C ASN A 397 0.74 1.27 10.16
N VAL A 398 -0.39 1.62 9.53
CA VAL A 398 -1.68 1.78 10.20
C VAL A 398 -2.75 0.90 9.54
N TYR A 399 -3.82 0.64 10.28
CA TYR A 399 -5.11 0.29 9.71
C TYR A 399 -5.89 1.60 9.56
N ALA A 400 -6.18 2.01 8.33
CA ALA A 400 -6.86 3.25 8.03
C ALA A 400 -8.35 3.00 7.78
N VAL A 401 -9.21 3.83 8.35
CA VAL A 401 -10.67 3.78 8.18
C VAL A 401 -11.12 5.10 7.60
N PHE A 402 -11.77 5.03 6.45
CA PHE A 402 -12.32 6.18 5.75
C PHE A 402 -13.82 6.18 6.00
N ASP A 403 -14.29 7.08 6.86
CA ASP A 403 -15.67 7.15 7.34
C ASP A 403 -16.35 8.40 6.79
N LYS A 404 -17.02 8.25 5.64
CA LYS A 404 -17.73 9.36 4.97
C LYS A 404 -18.95 9.78 5.79
N ASP A 405 -19.66 8.82 6.36
CA ASP A 405 -20.88 9.05 7.16
C ASP A 405 -20.57 9.90 8.39
N GLY A 406 -19.45 9.62 9.07
CA GLY A 406 -18.95 10.37 10.21
C GLY A 406 -18.05 11.56 9.87
N SER A 407 -17.74 11.80 8.59
CA SER A 407 -16.81 12.84 8.12
C SER A 407 -15.47 12.84 8.88
N ARG A 408 -14.83 11.66 8.95
CA ARG A 408 -13.60 11.44 9.73
C ARG A 408 -12.73 10.34 9.13
N ILE A 409 -11.44 10.38 9.46
CA ILE A 409 -10.51 9.27 9.21
C ILE A 409 -10.17 8.64 10.56
N GLY A 410 -10.17 7.32 10.61
CA GLY A 410 -9.74 6.56 11.78
C GLY A 410 -8.42 5.87 11.51
N GLU A 411 -7.50 5.89 12.46
CA GLU A 411 -6.27 5.10 12.37
C GLU A 411 -6.02 4.28 13.64
N ASN A 412 -5.38 3.14 13.45
CA ASN A 412 -4.90 2.29 14.54
C ASN A 412 -3.64 1.53 14.09
N LEU A 413 -2.87 1.01 15.04
CA LEU A 413 -1.75 0.11 14.76
C LEU A 413 -2.26 -1.16 14.05
N ASN A 414 -1.63 -1.46 12.91
CA ASN A 414 -1.89 -2.67 12.16
C ASN A 414 -1.55 -3.91 13.03
N ALA A 415 -2.40 -4.94 13.03
CA ALA A 415 -2.27 -6.11 13.91
C ALA A 415 -0.93 -6.85 13.79
N LYS A 416 -0.24 -6.76 12.64
CA LYS A 416 1.14 -7.31 12.51
C LYS A 416 2.20 -6.49 13.25
N SER A 417 2.10 -5.16 13.29
CA SER A 417 3.04 -4.29 14.04
C SER A 417 3.06 -4.63 15.54
N LYS A 418 1.92 -5.05 16.10
CA LYS A 418 1.85 -5.51 17.49
C LYS A 418 2.52 -6.87 17.73
N ARG A 419 2.60 -7.78 16.75
CA ARG A 419 3.35 -9.04 16.92
C ARG A 419 4.84 -8.78 17.12
N ASP A 420 5.40 -7.78 16.45
CA ASP A 420 6.79 -7.36 16.67
C ASP A 420 6.97 -6.72 18.07
N LEU A 421 6.01 -5.90 18.51
CA LEU A 421 5.99 -5.32 19.87
C LEU A 421 5.79 -6.38 20.98
N LEU A 422 4.94 -7.39 20.78
CA LEU A 422 4.71 -8.50 21.71
C LEU A 422 5.88 -9.47 21.74
N THR A 423 6.61 -9.64 20.63
CA THR A 423 7.86 -10.40 20.58
C THR A 423 8.94 -9.69 21.41
N ILE A 424 9.06 -8.37 21.30
CA ILE A 424 9.93 -7.56 22.18
C ILE A 424 9.48 -7.66 23.64
N HIS A 425 8.18 -7.62 23.92
CA HIS A 425 7.68 -7.73 25.30
C HIS A 425 7.97 -9.12 25.90
N ARG A 426 7.82 -10.20 25.12
CA ARG A 426 8.21 -11.57 25.51
C ARG A 426 9.72 -11.71 25.72
N ILE A 427 10.55 -11.14 24.84
CA ILE A 427 12.01 -11.12 25.01
C ILE A 427 12.40 -10.33 26.27
N CYS A 428 11.75 -9.20 26.55
CA CYS A 428 11.99 -8.43 27.77
C CYS A 428 11.52 -9.16 29.04
N THR A 429 10.40 -9.91 28.99
CA THR A 429 9.96 -10.71 30.14
C THR A 429 10.86 -11.92 30.37
N ASP A 430 11.33 -12.59 29.31
CA ASP A 430 12.32 -13.67 29.41
C ASP A 430 13.69 -13.18 29.88
N CYS A 431 14.15 -12.02 29.42
CA CYS A 431 15.36 -11.38 29.93
C CYS A 431 15.20 -10.99 31.40
N ARG A 432 14.04 -10.46 31.83
CA ARG A 432 13.77 -10.11 33.23
C ARG A 432 13.68 -11.35 34.13
N LEU A 433 13.11 -12.45 33.65
CA LEU A 433 13.08 -13.75 34.34
C LEU A 433 14.47 -14.39 34.42
N ARG A 434 15.29 -14.30 33.36
CA ARG A 434 16.70 -14.73 33.39
C ARG A 434 17.56 -13.86 34.30
N TRP A 435 17.35 -12.55 34.33
CA TRP A 435 18.06 -11.64 35.24
C TRP A 435 17.66 -11.88 36.69
N LEU A 436 16.36 -12.02 36.98
CA LEU A 436 15.89 -12.39 38.32
C LEU A 436 16.41 -13.77 38.72
N GLY A 437 16.44 -14.76 37.82
CA GLY A 437 17.00 -16.09 38.08
C GLY A 437 18.51 -16.10 38.31
N LEU A 438 19.27 -15.26 37.59
CA LEU A 438 20.71 -15.07 37.81
C LEU A 438 20.99 -14.35 39.12
N VAL A 439 20.23 -13.31 39.45
CA VAL A 439 20.35 -12.57 40.73
C VAL A 439 19.93 -13.45 41.91
N PHE A 440 18.89 -14.27 41.77
CA PHE A 440 18.45 -15.22 42.80
C PHE A 440 19.48 -16.35 43.00
N ASN A 441 20.09 -16.87 41.92
CA ASN A 441 21.19 -17.84 42.04
C ASN A 441 22.45 -17.22 42.66
N PHE A 442 22.79 -15.97 42.32
CA PHE A 442 23.91 -15.26 42.94
C PHE A 442 23.67 -14.98 44.43
N LEU A 443 22.44 -14.57 44.80
CA LEU A 443 22.03 -14.39 46.20
C LEU A 443 22.00 -15.71 46.96
N CYS A 444 21.52 -16.81 46.36
CA CYS A 444 21.57 -18.14 46.99
C CYS A 444 23.00 -18.68 47.15
N TYR A 445 23.90 -18.41 46.20
CA TYR A 445 25.32 -18.77 46.32
C TYR A 445 26.02 -17.92 47.40
N ALA A 446 25.75 -16.61 47.44
CA ALA A 446 26.26 -15.72 48.48
C ALA A 446 25.73 -16.09 49.87
N PHE A 447 24.45 -16.46 49.98
CA PHE A 447 23.86 -16.91 51.24
C PHE A 447 24.43 -18.25 51.71
N ARG A 448 24.71 -19.19 50.79
CA ARG A 448 25.42 -20.45 51.12
C ARG A 448 26.86 -20.22 51.59
N PHE A 449 27.56 -19.24 51.02
CA PHE A 449 28.90 -18.86 51.47
C PHE A 449 28.90 -18.19 52.85
N ILE A 450 27.92 -17.29 53.11
CA ILE A 450 27.78 -16.62 54.41
C ILE A 450 27.40 -17.63 55.50
N VAL A 451 26.45 -18.53 55.25
CA VAL A 451 26.06 -19.57 56.23
C VAL A 451 27.21 -20.55 56.50
N SER A 452 28.00 -20.91 55.49
CA SER A 452 29.19 -21.78 55.68
C SER A 452 30.31 -21.08 56.46
N ALA A 453 30.51 -19.78 56.26
CA ALA A 453 31.49 -18.99 57.02
C ALA A 453 31.08 -18.82 58.49
N PHE A 454 29.78 -18.64 58.77
CA PHE A 454 29.27 -18.56 60.15
C PHE A 454 29.36 -19.90 60.90
N ILE A 455 29.14 -21.03 60.22
CA ILE A 455 29.29 -22.37 60.84
C ILE A 455 30.76 -22.67 61.18
N ILE A 456 31.72 -22.27 60.35
CA ILE A 456 33.16 -22.46 60.62
C ILE A 456 33.63 -21.59 61.80
N VAL A 457 33.14 -20.35 61.92
CA VAL A 457 33.47 -19.49 63.08
C VAL A 457 32.84 -20.02 64.37
N PHE A 458 31.63 -20.61 64.32
CA PHE A 458 30.97 -21.19 65.49
C PHE A 458 31.68 -22.45 66.01
N ILE A 459 32.25 -23.27 65.12
CA ILE A 459 33.05 -24.47 65.49
C ILE A 459 34.40 -24.08 66.12
N ILE A 460 35.02 -22.99 65.67
CA ILE A 460 36.31 -22.52 66.22
C ILE A 460 36.14 -21.90 67.62
N VAL A 461 35.01 -21.25 67.91
CA VAL A 461 34.74 -20.64 69.23
C VAL A 461 34.35 -21.67 70.29
N LEU A 462 33.73 -22.79 69.91
CA LEU A 462 33.35 -23.87 70.83
C LEU A 462 34.46 -24.90 71.13
N SER A 463 35.64 -24.75 70.53
CA SER A 463 36.77 -25.70 70.68
C SER A 463 37.90 -25.21 71.58
N ARG A 464 37.71 -24.13 72.35
CA ARG A 464 38.71 -23.72 73.37
C ARG A 464 38.47 -24.45 74.68
N PRO A 465 39.41 -25.31 75.16
CA PRO A 465 39.32 -25.88 76.48
C PRO A 465 39.61 -24.81 77.54
N ASN A 466 38.91 -24.89 78.67
CA ASN A 466 39.21 -24.16 79.90
C ASN A 466 40.70 -24.25 80.24
N PHE A 467 41.35 -23.09 80.34
CA PHE A 467 42.43 -22.80 81.29
C PHE A 467 42.41 -21.32 81.63
#